data_AF-A0A139WC81-F1
#
_entry.id   AF-A0A139WC81-F1
#
_cell.length_a   1.000
_cell.length_b   1.000
_cell.length_c   1.000
_cell.angle_alpha   90.00
_cell.angle_beta   90.00
_cell.angle_gamma   90.00
#
_symmetry.space_group_name_H-M   'P 1'
#
loop_
_entity.id
_entity.type
_entity.pdbx_description
1 polymer ?
#
loop_
_entity_poly.entity_id
_entity_poly.type
_entity_poly.pdbx_seq_one_letter_code
_entity_poly.pdbx_strand_id
1 'polypeptide(L)'
;MNKIEQLIGKLFGIIAEIPPVRRFLANFKPERPMKYPYTFTAKMVQFPFRYLYTNNRFIRYYPHAVVLSMPVFYYFHRLANSPENKQKWAEIRRKEREEVHYH
;
A
#
# COMPACT_ATOMS: atom_id res chain seq x y z
N MET A 1 22.56 28.08 13.13
CA MET A 1 22.51 27.17 11.97
C MET A 1 23.86 26.51 11.85
N ASN A 2 23.95 25.23 12.22
CA ASN A 2 25.21 24.55 12.52
C ASN A 2 25.95 24.19 11.24
N LYS A 3 27.29 24.24 11.28
CA LYS A 3 28.20 23.91 10.17
C LYS A 3 27.92 22.55 9.51
N ILE A 4 27.31 21.63 10.26
CA ILE A 4 26.86 20.30 9.83
C ILE A 4 25.73 20.40 8.78
N GLU A 5 24.75 21.30 8.97
CA GLU A 5 23.63 21.44 8.02
C GLU A 5 24.08 22.02 6.68
N GLN A 6 25.08 22.91 6.69
CA GLN A 6 25.68 23.44 5.46
C GLN A 6 26.46 22.37 4.68
N LEU A 7 27.12 21.46 5.38
CA LEU A 7 27.84 20.33 4.79
C LEU A 7 26.88 19.30 4.19
N ILE A 8 25.78 19.00 4.87
CA ILE A 8 24.72 18.12 4.37
C ILE A 8 24.07 18.72 3.11
N GLY A 9 23.76 20.02 3.12
CA GLY A 9 23.20 20.71 1.96
C GLY A 9 24.13 20.73 0.73
N LYS A 10 25.43 20.96 0.94
CA LYS A 10 26.44 20.90 -0.14
C LYS A 10 26.63 19.49 -0.69
N LEU A 11 26.67 18.48 0.18
CA LEU A 11 26.82 17.08 -0.24
C LEU A 11 25.59 16.60 -1.04
N PHE A 12 24.38 16.99 -0.61
CA PHE A 12 23.15 16.69 -1.34
C PHE A 12 23.10 17.36 -2.73
N GLY A 13 23.56 18.61 -2.82
CA GLY A 13 23.68 19.32 -4.10
C GLY A 13 24.62 18.61 -5.09
N ILE A 14 25.80 18.18 -4.63
CA ILE A 14 26.77 17.44 -5.45
C ILE A 14 26.21 16.09 -5.91
N ILE A 15 25.49 15.37 -5.04
CA ILE A 15 24.88 14.07 -5.38
C ILE A 15 23.76 14.23 -6.43
N ALA A 16 22.98 15.32 -6.36
CA ALA A 16 21.91 15.59 -7.31
C ALA A 16 22.40 16.00 -8.71
N GLU A 17 23.64 16.46 -8.83
CA GLU A 17 24.25 16.92 -10.09
C GLU A 17 24.97 15.80 -10.86
N ILE A 18 25.10 14.62 -10.24
CA ILE A 18 25.69 13.43 -10.87
C ILE A 18 24.75 12.93 -11.98
N PRO A 19 25.19 12.89 -13.26
CA PRO A 19 24.34 12.59 -14.41
C PRO A 19 23.57 11.26 -14.34
N PRO A 20 24.11 10.12 -13.83
CA PRO A 20 23.33 8.90 -13.69
C PRO A 20 22.20 9.00 -12.65
N VAL A 21 22.35 9.79 -11.59
CA VAL A 21 21.34 9.94 -10.54
C VAL A 21 20.18 10.81 -11.02
N ARG A 22 20.50 11.94 -11.68
CA ARG A 22 19.50 12.83 -12.27
C ARG A 22 18.65 12.12 -13.34
N ARG A 23 19.27 11.28 -14.16
CA ARG A 23 18.61 10.55 -15.25
C ARG A 23 17.70 9.42 -14.75
N PHE A 24 18.09 8.73 -13.67
CA PHE A 24 17.27 7.69 -13.04
C PHE A 24 15.93 8.21 -12.52
N LEU A 25 15.90 9.45 -12.01
CA LEU A 25 14.69 10.07 -11.48
C LEU A 25 13.75 10.62 -12.57
N ALA A 26 14.27 10.85 -13.79
CA ALA A 26 13.58 11.70 -14.77
C ALA A 26 12.60 10.97 -15.71
N ASN A 27 12.81 9.70 -16.09
CA ASN A 27 12.01 9.09 -17.16
C ASN A 27 11.72 7.59 -16.98
N PHE A 28 10.52 7.25 -16.50
CA PHE A 28 9.91 5.92 -16.57
C PHE A 28 9.02 5.77 -17.82
N LYS A 29 9.48 6.25 -18.98
CA LYS A 29 8.81 5.93 -20.24
C LYS A 29 9.55 4.72 -20.82
N PRO A 30 8.96 3.50 -20.83
CA PRO A 30 9.63 2.37 -21.43
C PRO A 30 9.80 2.66 -22.93
N GLU A 31 11.04 2.92 -23.36
CA GLU A 31 11.37 3.22 -24.76
C GLU A 31 11.03 2.04 -25.69
N ARG A 32 10.88 0.83 -25.14
CA ARG A 32 10.46 -0.38 -25.85
C ARG A 32 9.29 -1.08 -25.14
N PRO A 33 8.24 -1.51 -25.87
CA PRO A 33 7.23 -2.38 -25.31
C PRO A 33 7.86 -3.73 -24.92
N MET A 34 7.40 -4.30 -23.80
CA MET A 34 7.85 -5.61 -23.35
C MET A 34 7.47 -6.70 -24.35
N LYS A 35 8.34 -7.72 -24.52
CA LYS A 35 8.14 -8.85 -25.45
C LYS A 35 6.82 -9.60 -25.23
N TYR A 36 6.38 -9.71 -23.97
CA TYR A 36 5.13 -10.39 -23.60
C TYR A 36 4.15 -9.42 -22.91
N PRO A 37 3.43 -8.57 -23.67
CA PRO A 37 2.61 -7.49 -23.12
C PRO A 37 1.35 -7.95 -22.38
N TYR A 38 1.01 -9.24 -22.47
CA TYR A 38 -0.18 -9.80 -21.84
C TYR A 38 0.09 -10.46 -20.48
N THR A 39 1.35 -10.53 -20.07
CA THR A 39 1.70 -10.99 -18.72
C THR A 39 1.28 -9.99 -17.66
N PHE A 40 1.00 -10.47 -16.45
CA PHE A 40 0.56 -9.62 -15.35
C PHE A 40 1.59 -8.53 -15.00
N THR A 41 2.86 -8.88 -15.02
CA THR A 41 3.97 -7.94 -14.81
C THR A 41 4.05 -6.89 -15.91
N ALA A 42 3.85 -7.28 -17.18
CA ALA A 42 3.84 -6.34 -18.29
C ALA A 42 2.71 -5.32 -18.20
N LYS A 43 1.52 -5.76 -17.78
CA LYS A 43 0.38 -4.86 -17.57
C LYS A 43 0.65 -3.85 -16.45
N MET A 44 1.30 -4.24 -15.36
CA MET A 44 1.67 -3.30 -14.30
C MET A 44 2.67 -2.25 -14.79
N VAL A 45 3.77 -2.65 -15.42
CA VAL A 45 4.80 -1.69 -15.86
C VAL A 45 4.30 -0.74 -16.95
N GLN A 46 3.41 -1.21 -17.83
CA GLN A 46 2.81 -0.39 -18.88
C GLN A 46 1.70 0.53 -18.36
N PHE A 47 1.22 0.32 -17.13
CA PHE A 47 0.14 1.12 -16.58
C PHE A 47 0.62 2.54 -16.24
N PRO A 48 -0.10 3.60 -16.65
CA PRO A 48 0.34 4.98 -16.46
C PRO A 48 0.10 5.47 -15.01
N PHE A 49 0.80 4.89 -14.04
CA PHE A 49 0.64 5.20 -12.61
C PHE A 49 0.85 6.68 -12.28
N ARG A 50 1.85 7.32 -12.89
CA ARG A 50 2.15 8.74 -12.66
C ARG A 50 1.00 9.64 -13.08
N TYR A 51 0.43 9.38 -14.27
CA TYR A 51 -0.72 10.15 -14.79
C TYR A 51 -1.93 10.05 -13.87
N LEU A 52 -2.22 8.85 -13.37
CA LEU A 52 -3.33 8.62 -12.45
C LEU A 52 -3.12 9.33 -11.10
N TYR A 53 -1.90 9.31 -10.57
CA TYR A 53 -1.59 9.96 -9.30
C TYR A 53 -1.62 11.49 -9.38
N THR A 54 -1.24 12.09 -10.52
CA THR A 54 -1.29 13.55 -10.70
C THR A 54 -2.71 14.04 -10.99
N ASN A 55 -3.48 13.32 -11.80
CA ASN A 55 -4.75 13.82 -12.31
C ASN A 55 -5.94 13.38 -11.47
N ASN A 56 -5.86 12.23 -10.80
CA ASN A 56 -6.95 11.71 -9.99
C ASN A 56 -6.67 11.87 -8.49
N ARG A 57 -7.38 12.84 -7.87
CA ARG A 57 -7.33 13.07 -6.42
C ARG A 57 -7.78 11.84 -5.62
N PHE A 58 -8.72 11.06 -6.13
CA PHE A 58 -9.17 9.84 -5.46
C PHE A 58 -8.03 8.84 -5.29
N ILE A 59 -7.30 8.53 -6.38
CA ILE A 59 -6.17 7.59 -6.34
C ILE A 59 -5.06 8.11 -5.42
N ARG A 60 -4.86 9.43 -5.38
CA ARG A 60 -3.89 10.05 -4.48
C ARG A 60 -4.27 9.88 -3.00
N TYR A 61 -5.51 10.14 -2.62
CA TYR A 61 -5.93 10.13 -1.22
C TYR A 61 -6.43 8.77 -0.70
N TYR A 62 -6.80 7.85 -1.59
CA TYR A 62 -7.24 6.50 -1.23
C TYR A 62 -6.26 5.76 -0.29
N PRO A 63 -4.96 5.62 -0.60
CA PRO A 63 -4.03 4.93 0.31
C PRO A 63 -3.89 5.65 1.66
N HIS A 64 -3.96 6.98 1.67
CA HIS A 64 -3.91 7.76 2.91
C HIS A 64 -5.13 7.48 3.80
N ALA A 65 -6.32 7.40 3.22
CA ALA A 65 -7.54 7.07 3.94
C ALA A 65 -7.52 5.63 4.49
N VAL A 66 -6.99 4.67 3.72
CA VAL A 66 -6.83 3.28 4.16
C VAL A 66 -5.86 3.21 5.35
N VAL A 67 -4.71 3.88 5.27
CA VAL A 67 -3.74 3.92 6.36
C VAL A 67 -4.31 4.60 7.61
N LEU A 68 -5.02 5.71 7.44
CA LEU A 68 -5.62 6.44 8.56
C LEU A 68 -6.74 5.65 9.26
N SER A 69 -7.50 4.85 8.53
CA SER A 69 -8.58 4.03 9.08
C SER A 69 -8.11 2.68 9.65
N MET A 70 -6.91 2.23 9.29
CA MET A 70 -6.30 0.98 9.77
C MET A 70 -6.35 0.80 11.31
N PRO A 71 -5.97 1.78 12.17
CA PRO A 71 -6.08 1.61 13.63
C PRO A 71 -7.51 1.38 14.13
N VAL A 72 -8.50 2.01 13.48
CA VAL A 72 -9.92 1.82 13.81
C VAL A 72 -10.37 0.40 13.48
N PHE A 73 -10.00 -0.11 12.30
CA PHE A 73 -10.28 -1.50 11.93
C PHE A 73 -9.55 -2.50 12.83
N TYR A 74 -8.32 -2.19 13.24
CA TYR A 74 -7.58 -3.03 14.19
C TYR A 74 -8.28 -3.12 15.54
N TYR A 75 -8.84 -2.01 16.03
CA TYR A 75 -9.64 -2.00 17.25
C TYR A 75 -10.89 -2.91 17.14
N PHE A 76 -11.65 -2.77 16.05
CA PHE A 76 -12.81 -3.64 15.80
C PHE A 76 -12.42 -5.11 15.67
N HIS A 77 -11.31 -5.39 15.00
CA HIS A 77 -10.78 -6.74 14.85
C HIS A 77 -10.45 -7.39 16.19
N ARG A 78 -9.87 -6.62 17.13
CA ARG A 78 -9.59 -7.10 18.49
C ARG A 78 -10.87 -7.38 19.28
N LEU A 79 -11.86 -6.48 19.19
CA LEU A 79 -13.12 -6.63 19.89
C LEU A 79 -13.91 -7.86 19.41
N ALA A 80 -13.95 -8.06 18.09
CA ALA A 80 -14.57 -9.24 17.49
C ALA A 80 -13.89 -10.55 17.92
N ASN A 81 -12.55 -10.54 18.09
CA ASN A 81 -11.76 -11.70 18.46
C ASN A 81 -11.53 -11.87 19.98
N SER A 82 -12.27 -11.15 20.82
CA SER A 82 -12.23 -11.34 22.26
C SER A 82 -12.58 -12.79 22.65
N PRO A 83 -11.94 -13.34 23.71
CA PRO A 83 -12.13 -14.74 24.09
C PRO A 83 -13.60 -15.03 24.46
N GLU A 84 -14.28 -14.07 25.09
CA GLU A 84 -15.70 -14.16 25.43
C GLU A 84 -16.58 -14.29 24.19
N ASN A 85 -16.35 -13.47 23.16
CA ASN A 85 -17.10 -13.57 21.91
C ASN A 85 -16.85 -14.93 21.23
N LYS A 86 -15.61 -15.41 21.22
CA LYS A 86 -15.29 -16.73 20.65
C LYS A 86 -16.01 -17.87 21.37
N GLN A 87 -16.12 -17.80 22.69
CA GLN A 87 -16.87 -18.79 23.49
C GLN A 87 -18.37 -18.74 23.18
N LYS A 88 -18.97 -17.54 23.16
CA LYS A 88 -20.38 -17.35 22.78
C LYS A 88 -20.69 -17.90 21.38
N TRP A 89 -19.83 -17.60 20.40
CA TRP A 89 -19.98 -18.14 19.03
C TRP A 89 -19.73 -19.66 18.96
N ALA A 90 -18.89 -20.22 19.82
CA ALA A 90 -18.68 -21.66 19.89
C ALA A 90 -19.92 -22.37 20.46
N GLU A 91 -20.57 -21.78 21.47
CA GLU A 91 -21.80 -22.28 22.08
C GLU A 91 -22.98 -22.20 21.12
N ILE A 92 -23.16 -21.08 20.42
CA ILE A 92 -24.20 -20.93 19.38
C ILE A 92 -24.02 -22.01 18.31
N ARG A 93 -22.81 -22.17 17.77
CA ARG A 93 -22.54 -23.21 16.76
C ARG A 93 -22.66 -24.63 17.31
N ARG A 94 -22.47 -24.85 18.62
CA ARG A 94 -22.72 -26.15 19.23
C ARG A 94 -24.22 -26.47 19.23
N LYS A 95 -25.06 -25.50 19.65
CA LYS A 95 -26.52 -25.62 19.62
C LYS A 95 -27.05 -25.82 18.20
N GLU A 96 -26.58 -25.03 17.24
CA GLU A 96 -26.97 -25.18 15.82
C GLU A 96 -26.61 -26.57 15.27
N ARG A 97 -25.42 -27.11 15.61
CA ARG A 97 -25.04 -28.47 15.20
C ARG A 97 -25.92 -29.53 15.84
N GLU A 98 -26.22 -29.38 17.13
CA GLU A 98 -27.13 -30.28 17.84
C GLU A 98 -28.51 -30.26 17.17
N GLU A 99 -29.11 -29.08 16.96
CA GLU A 99 -30.41 -28.91 16.28
C GLU A 99 -30.42 -29.49 14.85
N VAL A 100 -29.36 -29.28 14.07
CA VAL A 100 -29.23 -29.87 12.71
C VAL A 100 -29.08 -31.40 12.75
N HIS A 101 -28.51 -31.98 13.81
CA HIS A 101 -28.44 -33.44 13.97
C HIS A 101 -29.76 -34.07 14.44
N TYR A 102 -30.70 -33.28 14.99
CA TYR A 102 -32.03 -33.75 15.42
C TYR A 102 -33.12 -33.63 14.34
N HIS A 103 -32.82 -32.97 13.22
CA HIS A 103 -33.67 -32.90 12.02
C HIS A 103 -33.22 -33.89 10.95
#